data_AF-A0AAV7NX37-F1
#
_entry.id   AF-A0AAV7NX37-F1
#
_cell.length_a   1.000
_cell.length_b   1.000
_cell.length_c   1.000
_cell.angle_alpha   90.00
_cell.angle_beta   90.00
_cell.angle_gamma   90.00
#
_symmetry.space_group_name_H-M   'P 1'
#
loop_
_entity.id
_entity.type
_entity.pdbx_description
1 polymer ?
#
loop_
_entity_poly.entity_id
_entity_poly.type
_entity_poly.pdbx_seq_one_letter_code
_entity_poly.pdbx_strand_id
1 'polypeptide(L)'
;MGRHKLTDASQGNTMEQFTTPVPLPQSPVRSERSRDDMRAPANPEEPSHVELLAAIQGSRVALEGKIENVAVEVNLLWADLQKVSDKVKVVEGSIVEPQTEDGALLKQMVQANSTVRWLEVRLQDTEGRSRQNNVRVLGFPESAGGFAAEALVESWI
;
A
#
# COMPACT_ATOMS: atom_id res chain seq x y z
N MET A 1 20.55 -21.32 13.88
CA MET A 1 20.75 -21.48 12.42
C MET A 1 19.51 -22.12 11.83
N GLY A 2 18.69 -21.35 11.11
CA GLY A 2 17.49 -21.85 10.45
C GLY A 2 17.16 -20.91 9.29
N ARG A 3 17.52 -21.32 8.07
CA ARG A 3 17.23 -20.61 6.82
C ARG A 3 15.84 -21.02 6.34
N HIS A 4 14.92 -20.07 6.22
CA HIS A 4 13.73 -20.19 5.38
C HIS A 4 13.68 -18.90 4.53
N LYS A 5 14.25 -18.96 3.33
CA LYS A 5 13.56 -19.13 2.04
C LYS A 5 12.53 -18.03 1.80
N LEU A 6 13.00 -16.97 1.13
CA LEU A 6 12.18 -16.10 0.30
C LEU A 6 11.54 -16.95 -0.80
N THR A 7 10.23 -16.83 -0.96
CA THR A 7 9.53 -17.23 -2.18
C THR A 7 8.92 -15.99 -2.79
N ASP A 8 9.51 -15.57 -3.91
CA ASP A 8 8.92 -14.73 -4.92
C ASP A 8 7.56 -15.30 -5.34
N ALA A 9 6.54 -14.46 -5.27
CA ALA A 9 5.29 -14.67 -5.99
C ALA A 9 5.04 -13.41 -6.83
N SER A 10 5.80 -13.33 -7.92
CA SER A 10 5.42 -12.60 -9.12
C SER A 10 4.16 -13.26 -9.68
N GLN A 11 3.01 -12.62 -9.49
CA GLN A 11 1.81 -12.92 -10.26
C GLN A 11 1.50 -11.69 -11.11
N GLY A 12 1.87 -11.80 -12.39
CA GLY A 12 1.49 -10.89 -13.44
C GLY A 12 -0.03 -10.83 -13.52
N ASN A 13 -0.56 -9.62 -13.38
CA ASN A 13 -1.97 -9.36 -13.59
C ASN A 13 -2.22 -9.31 -15.10
N THR A 14 -2.79 -10.40 -15.61
CA THR A 14 -3.20 -10.59 -17.00
C THR A 14 -4.21 -9.53 -17.39
N MET A 15 -3.80 -8.67 -18.31
CA MET A 15 -4.62 -7.68 -18.99
C MET A 15 -5.60 -8.42 -19.92
N GLU A 16 -6.75 -8.84 -19.40
CA GLU A 16 -7.83 -9.40 -20.23
C GLU A 16 -8.45 -8.29 -21.07
N GLN A 17 -8.12 -8.33 -22.36
CA GLN A 17 -8.67 -7.50 -23.41
C GLN A 17 -10.13 -7.89 -23.65
N PHE A 18 -11.06 -7.06 -23.20
CA PHE A 18 -12.46 -7.10 -23.63
C PHE A 18 -12.53 -6.71 -25.10
N THR A 19 -12.49 -7.70 -26.00
CA THR A 19 -12.89 -7.57 -27.40
C THR A 19 -14.32 -8.05 -27.53
N THR A 20 -15.26 -7.12 -27.57
CA THR A 20 -16.64 -7.40 -27.97
C THR A 20 -16.71 -7.49 -29.51
N PRO A 21 -17.27 -8.55 -30.10
CA PRO A 21 -17.42 -8.64 -31.55
C PRO A 21 -18.58 -7.73 -32.01
N VAL A 22 -18.25 -6.82 -32.94
CA VAL A 22 -19.22 -6.01 -33.69
C VAL A 22 -20.03 -6.94 -34.61
N PRO A 23 -21.38 -6.91 -34.61
CA PRO A 23 -22.17 -7.67 -35.57
C PRO A 23 -22.10 -7.01 -36.95
N LEU A 24 -21.71 -7.78 -37.96
CA LEU A 24 -21.75 -7.38 -39.36
C LEU A 24 -23.20 -7.18 -39.83
N PRO A 25 -23.54 -6.10 -40.55
CA PRO A 25 -24.84 -5.96 -41.20
C PRO A 25 -24.95 -6.95 -42.38
N GLN A 26 -26.02 -7.74 -42.37
CA GLN A 26 -26.38 -8.66 -43.44
C GLN A 26 -26.69 -7.88 -44.73
N SER A 27 -26.06 -8.30 -45.83
CA SER A 27 -26.31 -7.77 -47.17
C SER A 27 -27.66 -8.27 -47.71
N PRO A 28 -28.53 -7.40 -48.26
CA PRO A 28 -29.64 -7.85 -49.07
C PRO A 28 -29.19 -8.12 -50.51
N VAL A 29 -29.57 -9.30 -50.99
CA VAL A 29 -29.38 -9.80 -52.35
C VAL A 29 -30.24 -9.02 -53.35
N ARG A 30 -29.56 -8.45 -54.35
CA ARG A 30 -29.92 -8.27 -55.78
C ARG A 30 -31.36 -7.82 -56.14
N SER A 31 -31.43 -6.66 -56.80
CA SER A 31 -32.34 -6.46 -57.94
C SER A 31 -31.67 -5.59 -58.99
N GLU A 32 -31.43 -6.18 -60.15
CA GLU A 32 -31.12 -5.50 -61.40
C GLU A 32 -32.37 -4.82 -61.95
N ARG A 33 -32.24 -3.53 -62.33
CA ARG A 33 -33.08 -2.68 -63.20
C ARG A 33 -32.82 -1.23 -62.73
N SER A 34 -32.40 -0.26 -63.51
CA SER A 34 -32.34 -0.10 -64.96
C SER A 34 -31.20 0.85 -65.27
N ARG A 35 -30.50 0.61 -66.39
CA ARG A 35 -29.79 1.65 -67.10
C ARG A 35 -30.85 2.57 -67.71
N ASP A 36 -30.91 3.81 -67.25
CA ASP A 36 -31.19 5.01 -68.02
C ASP A 36 -31.33 6.17 -67.04
N ASP A 37 -30.23 6.90 -66.86
CA ASP A 37 -30.24 8.35 -66.74
C ASP A 37 -28.79 8.83 -66.82
N MET A 38 -28.37 9.15 -68.05
CA MET A 38 -27.20 9.98 -68.28
C MET A 38 -27.49 11.39 -67.74
N ARG A 39 -27.37 11.57 -66.43
CA ARG A 39 -27.21 12.89 -65.83
C ARG A 39 -25.74 13.22 -65.91
N ALA A 40 -25.44 14.26 -66.69
CA ALA A 40 -24.09 14.81 -66.89
C ALA A 40 -23.30 14.87 -65.56
N PRO A 41 -21.98 14.63 -65.56
CA PRO A 41 -21.19 14.91 -64.38
C PRO A 41 -21.32 16.41 -64.10
N ALA A 42 -22.04 16.76 -63.02
CA ALA A 42 -21.96 18.08 -62.46
C ALA A 42 -20.49 18.31 -62.15
N ASN A 43 -19.88 19.24 -62.90
CA ASN A 43 -18.59 19.82 -62.52
C ASN A 43 -18.72 20.18 -61.03
N PRO A 44 -17.84 19.71 -60.13
CA PRO A 44 -17.82 20.30 -58.79
C PRO A 44 -17.47 21.76 -59.01
N GLU A 45 -18.47 22.64 -58.89
CA GLU A 45 -18.25 24.08 -58.93
C GLU A 45 -17.13 24.38 -57.95
N GLU A 46 -16.02 24.94 -58.45
CA GLU A 46 -14.92 25.35 -57.59
C GLU A 46 -15.51 26.25 -56.51
N PRO A 47 -15.29 25.94 -55.22
CA PRO A 47 -15.94 26.66 -54.14
C PRO A 47 -15.59 28.13 -54.28
N SER A 48 -16.61 28.98 -54.21
CA SER A 48 -16.43 30.42 -54.31
C SER A 48 -15.43 30.86 -53.23
N HIS A 49 -14.55 31.81 -53.55
CA HIS A 49 -13.57 32.34 -52.59
C HIS A 49 -14.23 32.83 -51.29
N VAL A 50 -15.49 33.26 -51.36
CA VAL A 50 -16.32 33.64 -50.20
C VAL A 50 -16.67 32.42 -49.33
N GLU A 51 -16.98 31.27 -49.94
CA GLU A 51 -17.29 30.02 -49.23
C GLU A 51 -16.04 29.47 -48.53
N LEU A 52 -14.86 29.57 -49.18
CA LEU A 52 -13.59 29.20 -48.56
C LEU A 52 -13.27 30.06 -47.34
N LEU A 53 -13.45 31.39 -47.43
CA LEU A 53 -13.25 32.28 -46.29
C LEU A 53 -14.26 32.00 -45.16
N ALA A 54 -15.52 31.72 -45.48
CA ALA A 54 -16.54 31.34 -44.51
C ALA A 54 -16.18 30.01 -43.82
N ALA A 55 -15.69 29.01 -44.57
CA ALA A 55 -15.23 27.74 -44.04
C ALA A 55 -14.00 27.91 -43.13
N ILE A 56 -13.03 28.75 -43.52
CA ILE A 56 -11.87 29.09 -42.70
C ILE A 56 -12.33 29.74 -41.39
N GLN A 57 -13.23 30.72 -41.46
CA GLN A 57 -13.74 31.40 -40.27
C GLN A 57 -14.54 30.47 -39.36
N GLY A 58 -15.37 29.59 -39.92
CA GLY A 58 -16.08 28.56 -39.16
C GLY A 58 -15.13 27.57 -38.49
N SER A 59 -14.09 27.14 -39.20
CA SER A 59 -13.06 26.25 -38.66
C SER A 59 -12.27 26.91 -37.52
N ARG A 60 -11.95 28.21 -37.65
CA ARG A 60 -11.28 28.99 -36.61
C ARG A 60 -12.11 29.04 -35.33
N VAL A 61 -13.39 29.43 -35.43
CA VAL A 61 -14.27 29.50 -34.25
C VAL A 61 -14.45 28.13 -33.61
N ALA A 62 -14.58 27.07 -34.41
CA ALA A 62 -14.68 25.71 -33.89
C ALA A 62 -13.39 25.25 -33.19
N LEU A 63 -12.22 25.65 -33.69
CA LEU A 63 -10.92 25.37 -33.07
C LEU A 63 -10.74 26.17 -31.78
N GLU A 64 -11.09 27.45 -31.76
CA GLU A 64 -11.07 28.29 -30.56
C GLU A 64 -11.92 27.66 -29.44
N GLY A 65 -13.16 27.24 -29.75
CA GLY A 65 -14.01 26.56 -28.76
C GLY A 65 -13.45 25.21 -28.28
N LYS A 66 -12.80 24.44 -29.16
CA LYS A 66 -12.12 23.19 -28.75
C LYS A 66 -10.93 23.47 -27.83
N ILE A 67 -10.14 24.51 -28.13
CA ILE A 67 -8.99 24.90 -27.31
C ILE A 67 -9.45 25.36 -25.93
N GLU A 68 -10.52 26.15 -25.86
CA GLU A 68 -11.11 26.58 -24.59
C GLU A 68 -11.59 25.38 -23.76
N ASN A 69 -12.30 24.43 -24.37
CA ASN A 69 -12.72 23.22 -23.68
C ASN A 69 -11.54 22.40 -23.15
N VAL A 70 -10.50 22.20 -23.95
CA VAL A 70 -9.27 21.51 -23.51
C VAL A 70 -8.61 22.26 -22.36
N ALA A 71 -8.57 23.60 -22.41
CA ALA A 71 -8.02 24.40 -21.32
C ALA A 71 -8.81 24.22 -20.00
N VAL A 72 -10.14 24.14 -20.08
CA VAL A 72 -11.00 23.86 -18.92
C VAL A 72 -10.74 22.45 -18.36
N GLU A 73 -10.67 21.44 -19.22
CA GLU A 73 -10.38 20.06 -18.80
C GLU A 73 -9.00 19.95 -18.14
N VAL A 74 -7.98 20.58 -18.73
CA VAL A 74 -6.62 20.63 -18.15
C VAL A 74 -6.63 21.28 -16.77
N ASN A 75 -7.36 22.38 -16.59
CA ASN A 75 -7.47 23.03 -15.28
C ASN A 75 -8.19 22.15 -14.25
N LEU A 76 -9.23 21.41 -14.64
CA LEU A 76 -9.87 20.44 -13.75
C LEU A 76 -8.90 19.33 -13.35
N LEU A 77 -8.17 18.76 -14.31
CA LEU A 77 -7.17 17.72 -14.04
C LEU A 77 -6.07 18.22 -13.10
N TRP A 78 -5.62 19.46 -13.25
CA TRP A 78 -4.68 20.09 -12.32
C TRP A 78 -5.24 20.20 -10.91
N ALA A 79 -6.50 20.62 -10.76
CA ALA A 79 -7.15 20.72 -9.46
C ALA A 79 -7.29 19.34 -8.79
N ASP A 80 -7.61 18.30 -9.55
CA ASP A 80 -7.73 16.95 -9.03
C ASP A 80 -6.37 16.33 -8.70
N LEU A 81 -5.34 16.58 -9.52
CA LEU A 81 -3.96 16.19 -9.22
C LEU A 81 -3.49 16.84 -7.92
N GLN A 82 -3.79 18.13 -7.71
CA GLN A 82 -3.45 18.83 -6.48
C GLN A 82 -4.12 18.19 -5.26
N LYS A 83 -5.42 17.88 -5.35
CA LYS A 83 -6.13 17.17 -4.26
C LYS A 83 -5.53 15.80 -3.96
N VAL A 84 -5.14 15.04 -4.98
CA VAL A 84 -4.50 13.73 -4.81
C VAL A 84 -3.14 13.89 -4.15
N SER A 85 -2.32 14.83 -4.61
CA SER A 85 -1.03 15.17 -4.00
C SER A 85 -1.18 15.50 -2.51
N ASP A 86 -2.16 16.33 -2.15
CA ASP A 86 -2.38 16.70 -0.75
C ASP A 86 -2.85 15.51 0.11
N LYS A 87 -3.71 14.64 -0.43
CA LYS A 87 -4.09 13.39 0.25
C LYS A 87 -2.91 12.46 0.44
N VAL A 88 -2.02 12.34 -0.55
CA VAL A 88 -0.80 11.51 -0.43
C VAL A 88 0.07 12.02 0.69
N LYS A 89 0.32 13.34 0.78
CA LYS A 89 1.11 13.93 1.88
C LYS A 89 0.51 13.64 3.26
N VAL A 90 -0.82 13.72 3.39
CA VAL A 90 -1.51 13.39 4.65
C VAL A 90 -1.29 11.92 5.01
N VAL A 91 -1.47 11.01 4.05
CA VAL A 91 -1.28 9.56 4.28
C VAL A 91 0.17 9.24 4.62
N GLU A 92 1.14 9.83 3.91
CA GLU A 92 2.56 9.68 4.21
C GLU A 92 2.87 10.15 5.63
N GLY A 93 2.36 11.32 6.04
CA GLY A 93 2.49 11.82 7.41
C GLY A 93 1.90 10.84 8.43
N SER A 94 0.69 10.35 8.19
CA SER A 94 0.01 9.38 9.05
C SER A 94 0.70 8.01 9.11
N ILE A 95 1.58 7.67 8.17
CA ILE A 95 2.38 6.43 8.22
C ILE A 95 3.68 6.67 8.98
N VAL A 96 4.33 7.82 8.78
CA VAL A 96 5.62 8.14 9.39
C VAL A 96 5.49 8.32 10.90
N GLU A 97 4.44 8.99 11.38
CA GLU A 97 4.26 9.27 12.81
C GLU A 97 4.14 7.98 13.66
N PRO A 98 3.25 7.01 13.34
CA PRO A 98 3.20 5.72 14.04
C PRO A 98 4.51 4.94 13.98
N GLN A 99 5.22 4.95 12.85
CA GLN A 99 6.52 4.26 12.75
C GLN A 99 7.57 4.83 13.71
N THR A 100 7.55 6.15 13.92
CA THR A 100 8.43 6.79 14.91
C THR A 100 8.02 6.47 16.34
N GLU A 101 6.71 6.42 16.63
CA GLU A 101 6.17 6.02 17.93
C GLU A 101 6.50 4.56 18.26
N ASP A 102 6.31 3.63 17.32
CA ASP A 102 6.65 2.21 17.46
C ASP A 102 8.14 2.03 17.80
N GLY A 103 9.01 2.80 17.14
CA GLY A 103 10.44 2.81 17.43
C GLY A 103 10.76 3.30 18.86
N ALA A 104 10.02 4.28 19.36
CA ALA A 104 10.17 4.78 20.72
C ALA A 104 9.63 3.77 21.75
N LEU A 105 8.47 3.18 21.49
CA LEU A 105 7.86 2.14 22.34
C LEU A 105 8.77 0.90 22.43
N LEU A 106 9.37 0.47 21.32
CA LEU A 106 10.30 -0.65 21.32
C LEU A 106 11.52 -0.36 22.22
N LYS A 107 12.08 0.85 22.16
CA LYS A 107 13.19 1.27 23.04
C LYS A 107 12.77 1.24 24.50
N GLN A 108 11.59 1.79 24.83
CA GLN A 108 11.06 1.76 26.19
C GLN A 108 10.83 0.33 26.69
N MET A 109 10.30 -0.56 25.83
CA MET A 109 10.08 -1.96 26.16
C MET A 109 11.40 -2.69 26.46
N VAL A 110 12.43 -2.48 25.63
CA VAL A 110 13.77 -3.06 25.85
C VAL A 110 14.36 -2.58 27.18
N GLN A 111 14.25 -1.28 27.47
CA GLN A 111 14.72 -0.71 28.73
C GLN A 111 13.96 -1.27 29.94
N ALA A 112 12.63 -1.33 29.87
CA ALA A 112 11.80 -1.91 30.92
C ALA A 112 12.16 -3.38 31.16
N ASN A 113 12.30 -4.18 30.11
CA ASN A 113 12.67 -5.59 30.21
C ASN A 113 14.07 -5.78 30.83
N SER A 114 15.04 -4.94 30.46
CA SER A 114 16.36 -4.96 31.09
C SER A 114 16.31 -4.63 32.59
N THR A 115 15.42 -3.71 32.98
CA THR A 115 15.23 -3.30 34.38
C THR A 115 14.57 -4.41 35.18
N VAL A 116 13.53 -5.05 34.63
CA VAL A 116 12.86 -6.22 35.23
C VAL A 116 13.87 -7.33 35.48
N ARG A 117 14.67 -7.68 34.47
CA ARG A 117 15.70 -8.72 34.61
C ARG A 117 16.74 -8.40 35.69
N TRP A 118 17.16 -7.13 35.78
CA TRP A 118 18.07 -6.71 36.85
C TRP A 118 17.42 -6.79 38.24
N LEU A 119 16.15 -6.42 38.36
CA LEU A 119 15.39 -6.55 39.61
C LEU A 119 15.19 -8.01 40.01
N GLU A 120 14.92 -8.91 39.07
CA GLU A 120 14.79 -10.36 39.31
C GLU A 120 16.08 -10.95 39.88
N VAL A 121 17.23 -10.61 39.29
CA VAL A 121 18.54 -11.06 39.80
C VAL A 121 18.79 -10.55 41.21
N ARG A 122 18.48 -9.28 41.49
CA ARG A 122 18.62 -8.72 42.83
C ARG A 122 17.67 -9.37 43.83
N LEU A 123 16.43 -9.64 43.44
CA LEU A 123 15.46 -10.32 44.28
C LEU A 123 15.98 -11.71 44.67
N GLN A 124 16.46 -12.49 43.69
CA GLN A 124 17.05 -13.80 43.93
C GLN A 124 18.27 -13.75 44.87
N ASP A 125 19.16 -12.75 44.71
CA ASP A 125 20.29 -12.56 45.63
C ASP A 125 19.81 -12.24 47.06
N THR A 126 18.85 -11.32 47.21
CA THR A 126 18.31 -10.98 48.54
C THR A 126 17.57 -12.15 49.19
N GLU A 127 16.82 -12.93 48.42
CA GLU A 127 16.15 -14.13 48.88
C GLU A 127 17.16 -15.19 49.32
N GLY A 128 18.21 -15.40 48.52
CA GLY A 128 19.30 -16.32 48.86
C GLY A 128 19.99 -15.95 50.17
N ARG A 129 20.33 -14.67 50.34
CA ARG A 129 20.92 -14.15 51.60
C ARG A 129 19.96 -14.29 52.78
N SER A 130 18.67 -14.03 52.57
CA SER A 130 17.66 -14.19 53.63
C SER A 130 17.52 -15.65 54.06
N ARG A 131 17.47 -16.60 53.13
CA ARG A 131 17.45 -18.04 53.44
C ARG A 131 18.69 -18.44 54.23
N GLN A 132 19.89 -18.02 53.81
CA GLN A 132 21.13 -18.30 54.53
C GLN A 132 21.13 -17.69 55.94
N ASN A 133 20.65 -16.46 56.09
CA ASN A 133 20.56 -15.81 57.40
C ASN A 133 19.57 -16.54 58.33
N ASN A 134 18.42 -16.96 57.80
CA ASN A 134 17.43 -17.73 58.57
C ASN A 134 18.02 -19.07 59.05
N VAL A 135 18.78 -19.78 58.21
CA VAL A 135 19.49 -21.01 58.60
C VAL A 135 20.48 -20.75 59.74
N ARG A 136 21.25 -19.65 59.67
CA ARG A 136 22.21 -19.26 60.72
C ARG A 136 21.52 -18.91 62.03
N VAL A 137 20.42 -18.14 62.00
CA VAL A 137 19.66 -17.74 63.20
C VAL A 137 19.04 -18.95 63.90
N LEU A 138 18.61 -19.95 63.14
CA LEU A 138 18.09 -21.21 63.69
C LEU A 138 19.21 -22.14 64.23
N GLY A 139 20.47 -21.74 64.16
CA GLY A 139 21.60 -22.48 64.73
C GLY A 139 22.01 -23.73 63.95
N PHE A 140 21.55 -23.88 62.70
CA PHE A 140 21.94 -25.01 61.86
C PHE A 140 23.38 -24.80 61.34
N PRO A 141 24.30 -25.76 61.55
CA PRO A 141 25.65 -25.66 61.02
C PRO A 141 25.62 -25.68 59.48
N GLU A 142 26.35 -24.77 58.85
CA GLU A 142 26.43 -24.63 57.37
C GLU A 142 26.90 -25.92 56.66
N SER A 143 27.51 -26.87 57.38
CA SER A 143 27.92 -28.19 56.88
C SER A 143 26.80 -29.24 56.80
N ALA A 144 25.62 -28.98 57.38
CA ALA A 144 24.49 -29.89 57.32
C ALA A 144 23.64 -29.76 56.05
N GLY A 145 24.03 -28.87 55.13
CA GLY A 145 23.44 -28.73 53.79
C GLY A 145 23.79 -29.87 52.83
N GLY A 146 24.19 -31.04 53.34
CA GLY A 146 24.18 -32.28 52.57
C GLY A 146 22.73 -32.75 52.38
N PHE A 147 22.46 -33.43 51.26
CA PHE A 147 21.13 -33.80 50.74
C PHE A 147 20.17 -34.58 51.69
N ALA A 148 20.54 -34.86 52.93
CA ALA A 148 19.73 -35.62 53.87
C ALA A 148 19.50 -34.80 55.14
N ALA A 149 18.39 -34.04 55.17
CA ALA A 149 17.89 -33.40 56.39
C ALA A 149 17.64 -34.44 57.51
N GLU A 150 17.40 -35.70 57.14
CA GLU A 150 17.22 -36.85 58.02
C GLU A 150 18.45 -37.12 58.90
N ALA A 151 19.67 -37.03 58.33
CA ALA A 151 20.91 -37.31 59.06
C ALA A 151 21.21 -36.29 60.18
N LEU A 152 20.68 -35.06 60.06
CA LEU A 152 20.82 -34.05 61.10
C LEU A 152 19.80 -34.26 62.23
N VAL A 153 18.56 -34.64 61.91
CA VAL A 153 17.53 -34.91 62.94
C VAL A 153 17.95 -36.10 63.80
N GLU A 154 18.56 -37.13 63.19
CA GLU A 154 19.09 -38.29 63.91
C GLU A 154 20.26 -37.98 64.83
N SER A 155 21.01 -36.89 64.62
CA SER A 155 22.11 -36.53 65.53
C SER A 155 21.66 -35.77 66.79
N TRP A 156 20.37 -35.43 66.89
CA TRP A 156 19.78 -34.69 68.02
C TRP A 156 18.82 -35.54 68.87
N ILE A 157 18.53 -36.77 68.44
CA ILE A 157 17.81 -37.81 69.21
C ILE A 157 18.84 -38.70 69.88
#